data_AF-A0A3N5TSW0-F1
#
_entry.id   AF-A0A3N5TSW0-F1
#
_cell.length_a   1.000
_cell.length_b   1.000
_cell.length_c   1.000
_cell.angle_alpha   90.00
_cell.angle_beta   90.00
_cell.angle_gamma   90.00
#
_symmetry.space_group_name_H-M   'P 1'
#
loop_
_entity.id
_entity.type
_entity.pdbx_description
1 polymer ?
#
loop_
_entity_poly.entity_id
_entity_poly.type
_entity_poly.pdbx_seq_one_letter_code
_entity_poly.pdbx_strand_id
1 'polypeptide(L)'
;MAHTVGKKVILITRSDKDIPSDIKHFDYIPYDPNGVETLIERLKTFLNVHFNSAARNETYDKVTGSFNEPQRNEAVGDTIRCSGVVTGLQPGLNLWLAVEVGNLVWPKETKVLPDEANKWCVDIFEDGRTKQFAVSLYVADMSADRCIKEWLEAGRRTGKYSELPGIPGARRLARVDGLLKTP
;
A
#
# COMPACT_ATOMS: atom_id res chain seq x y z
N MET A 1 4.79 -6.73 27.21
CA MET A 1 5.81 -6.91 26.14
C MET A 1 5.22 -6.79 24.73
N ALA A 2 4.11 -7.44 24.36
CA ALA A 2 3.58 -7.35 22.99
C ALA A 2 3.01 -5.96 22.58
N HIS A 3 2.28 -5.28 23.48
CA HIS A 3 1.70 -3.95 23.21
C HIS A 3 2.76 -2.84 23.11
N THR A 4 3.93 -3.07 23.72
CA THR A 4 5.01 -2.09 23.86
C THR A 4 5.83 -1.93 22.57
N VAL A 5 5.57 -2.78 21.55
CA VAL A 5 6.31 -2.83 20.28
C VAL A 5 5.45 -2.43 19.08
N GLY A 6 4.35 -1.70 19.29
CA GLY A 6 3.46 -1.24 18.21
C GLY A 6 2.73 -2.36 17.47
N LYS A 7 2.67 -3.57 18.02
CA LYS A 7 1.95 -4.71 17.44
C LYS A 7 0.47 -4.65 17.83
N LYS A 8 -0.42 -4.97 16.89
CA LYS A 8 -1.82 -5.27 17.22
C LYS A 8 -1.88 -6.54 18.07
N VAL A 9 -2.61 -6.49 19.18
CA VAL A 9 -2.78 -7.59 20.13
C VAL A 9 -4.25 -7.97 20.17
N ILE A 10 -4.55 -9.27 20.15
CA ILE A 10 -5.89 -9.81 20.36
C ILE A 10 -5.87 -10.62 21.64
N LEU A 11 -6.90 -10.46 22.47
CA LEU A 11 -7.11 -11.28 23.65
C LEU A 11 -8.08 -12.43 23.34
N ILE A 12 -7.72 -13.67 23.70
CA ILE A 12 -8.63 -14.81 23.64
C ILE A 12 -8.98 -15.18 25.08
N THR A 13 -10.24 -15.02 25.47
CA THR A 13 -10.69 -15.22 26.87
C THR A 13 -12.04 -15.94 26.92
N ARG A 14 -12.33 -16.61 28.03
CA ARG A 14 -13.64 -17.27 28.26
C ARG A 14 -14.75 -16.28 28.61
N SER A 15 -14.41 -15.16 29.23
CA SER A 15 -15.35 -14.11 29.59
C SER A 15 -14.69 -12.73 29.58
N ASP A 16 -15.48 -11.72 29.23
CA ASP A 16 -15.18 -10.29 29.35
C ASP A 16 -15.03 -9.84 30.82
N LYS A 17 -15.64 -10.59 31.75
CA LYS A 17 -15.55 -10.35 33.21
C LYS A 17 -14.17 -10.65 33.77
N ASP A 18 -13.41 -11.50 33.09
CA ASP A 18 -12.07 -11.92 33.50
C ASP A 18 -10.97 -11.00 32.95
N ILE A 19 -11.32 -9.95 32.21
CA ILE A 19 -10.36 -9.01 31.59
C ILE A 19 -10.04 -7.87 32.56
N PRO A 20 -8.79 -7.76 33.06
CA PRO A 20 -8.33 -6.63 33.86
C PRO A 20 -8.52 -5.29 33.14
N SER A 21 -8.87 -4.24 33.89
CA SER A 21 -9.23 -2.92 33.34
C SER A 21 -8.12 -2.28 32.50
N ASP A 22 -6.86 -2.56 32.84
CA ASP A 22 -5.67 -2.09 32.16
C ASP A 22 -5.48 -2.69 30.76
N ILE A 23 -6.16 -3.79 30.43
CA ILE A 23 -6.10 -4.41 29.09
C ILE A 23 -7.46 -4.47 28.37
N LYS A 24 -8.52 -3.87 28.93
CA LYS A 24 -9.86 -3.78 28.30
C LYS A 24 -9.90 -3.00 26.99
N HIS A 25 -8.85 -2.24 26.69
CA HIS A 25 -8.74 -1.46 25.45
C HIS A 25 -8.28 -2.29 24.24
N PHE A 26 -7.90 -3.56 24.43
CA PHE A 26 -7.59 -4.47 23.32
C PHE A 26 -8.85 -5.16 22.81
N ASP A 27 -8.85 -5.48 21.52
CA ASP A 27 -9.86 -6.33 20.91
C ASP A 27 -9.82 -7.74 21.52
N TYR A 28 -10.99 -8.34 21.73
CA TYR A 28 -11.11 -9.67 22.34
C TYR A 28 -12.00 -10.61 21.54
N ILE A 29 -11.67 -11.91 21.58
CA ILE A 29 -12.46 -13.00 21.01
C ILE A 29 -12.88 -13.93 22.15
N PRO A 30 -14.19 -14.12 22.39
CA PRO A 30 -14.67 -15.06 23.38
C PRO A 30 -14.44 -16.51 22.94
N TYR A 31 -13.86 -17.32 23.83
CA TYR A 31 -13.53 -18.73 23.65
C TYR A 31 -14.39 -19.64 24.54
N ASP A 32 -15.03 -20.62 23.91
CA ASP A 32 -15.66 -21.76 24.58
C ASP A 32 -14.77 -23.01 24.42
N PRO A 33 -14.34 -23.67 25.51
CA PRO A 33 -13.57 -24.91 25.48
C PRO A 33 -14.18 -26.04 24.65
N ASN A 34 -15.51 -26.08 24.53
CA ASN A 34 -16.23 -27.11 23.77
C ASN A 34 -16.49 -26.69 22.31
N GLY A 35 -16.17 -25.43 21.94
CA GLY A 35 -16.47 -24.82 20.65
C GLY A 35 -15.22 -24.45 19.87
N VAL A 36 -14.24 -25.36 19.77
CA VAL A 36 -12.96 -25.09 19.07
C VAL A 36 -13.19 -24.67 17.62
N GLU A 37 -14.15 -25.27 16.91
CA GLU A 37 -14.50 -24.87 15.54
C GLU A 37 -15.04 -23.44 15.48
N THR A 38 -15.89 -23.05 16.44
CA THR A 38 -16.41 -21.69 16.55
C THR A 38 -15.30 -20.68 16.87
N LEU A 39 -14.33 -21.06 17.71
CA LEU A 39 -13.15 -20.22 17.94
C LEU A 39 -12.32 -20.06 16.66
N ILE A 40 -12.11 -21.15 15.91
CA ILE A 40 -11.40 -21.10 14.63
C ILE A 40 -12.11 -20.17 13.65
N GLU A 41 -13.43 -20.24 13.51
CA GLU A 41 -14.18 -19.32 12.65
C GLU A 41 -14.11 -17.86 13.12
N ARG A 42 -14.23 -17.60 14.42
CA ARG A 42 -14.07 -16.23 14.96
C ARG A 42 -12.66 -15.70 14.77
N LEU A 43 -11.64 -16.53 14.94
CA LEU A 43 -10.25 -16.17 14.65
C LEU A 43 -10.06 -15.88 13.17
N LYS A 44 -10.62 -16.69 12.27
CA LYS A 44 -10.60 -16.41 10.82
C LYS A 44 -11.28 -15.09 10.51
N THR A 45 -12.49 -14.83 11.02
CA THR A 45 -13.19 -13.56 10.81
C THR A 45 -12.39 -12.38 11.35
N PHE A 46 -11.85 -12.51 12.56
CA PHE A 46 -11.07 -11.44 13.18
C PHE A 46 -9.78 -11.16 12.42
N LEU A 47 -9.03 -12.21 12.07
CA LEU A 47 -7.84 -12.09 11.23
C LEU A 47 -8.21 -11.50 9.87
N ASN A 48 -9.33 -11.89 9.26
CA ASN A 48 -9.84 -11.32 8.02
C ASN A 48 -10.10 -9.80 8.14
N VAL A 49 -10.72 -9.35 9.23
CA VAL A 49 -11.08 -7.94 9.44
C VAL A 49 -9.89 -7.09 9.89
N HIS A 50 -9.00 -7.64 10.71
CA HIS A 50 -7.97 -6.85 11.42
C HIS A 50 -6.54 -7.07 10.95
N PHE A 51 -6.24 -8.22 10.30
CA PHE A 51 -4.87 -8.65 9.97
C PHE A 51 -4.68 -9.06 8.51
N ASN A 52 -5.74 -9.36 7.76
CA ASN A 52 -5.61 -9.62 6.33
C ASN A 52 -5.51 -8.31 5.56
N SER A 53 -4.26 -8.00 5.22
CA SER A 53 -3.92 -7.41 3.93
C SER A 53 -4.01 -8.44 2.78
N ALA A 54 -4.55 -9.66 3.01
CA ALA A 54 -4.40 -10.76 2.06
C ALA A 54 -5.46 -11.87 2.21
N ALA A 55 -6.74 -11.53 2.19
CA ALA A 55 -7.45 -12.13 1.06
C ALA A 55 -6.74 -11.51 -0.14
N ARG A 56 -5.96 -12.29 -0.91
CA ARG A 56 -5.81 -12.03 -2.34
C ARG A 56 -7.23 -12.01 -2.86
N ASN A 57 -7.84 -10.85 -2.69
CA ASN A 57 -9.22 -10.60 -2.97
C ASN A 57 -9.22 -10.74 -4.48
N GLU A 58 -10.02 -11.63 -5.07
CA GLU A 58 -10.07 -11.72 -6.53
C GLU A 58 -10.22 -10.33 -7.18
N THR A 59 -10.84 -9.40 -6.45
CA THR A 59 -10.93 -7.98 -6.78
C THR A 59 -9.59 -7.24 -6.87
N TYR A 60 -8.62 -7.50 -5.99
CA TYR A 60 -7.26 -6.97 -6.06
C TYR A 60 -6.53 -7.44 -7.32
N ASP A 61 -6.68 -8.72 -7.67
CA ASP A 61 -6.08 -9.29 -8.88
C ASP A 61 -6.80 -8.85 -10.17
N LYS A 62 -8.10 -8.50 -10.08
CA LYS A 62 -8.89 -7.93 -11.18
C LYS A 62 -8.55 -6.47 -11.50
N VAL A 63 -7.82 -5.76 -10.62
CA VAL A 63 -7.41 -4.38 -10.93
C VAL A 63 -6.41 -4.39 -12.08
N THR A 64 -6.70 -3.62 -13.12
CA THR A 64 -5.77 -3.37 -14.23
C THR A 64 -5.55 -1.88 -14.40
N GLY A 65 -4.40 -1.50 -14.93
CA GLY A 65 -4.11 -0.10 -15.21
C GLY A 65 -3.07 0.02 -16.31
N SER A 66 -3.02 1.19 -16.93
CA SER A 66 -2.04 1.50 -17.97
C SER A 66 -1.67 2.98 -17.93
N PHE A 67 -0.60 3.33 -18.64
CA PHE A 67 -0.18 4.70 -18.86
C PHE A 67 -0.61 5.17 -20.25
N ASN A 68 -1.05 6.41 -20.34
CA ASN A 68 -1.15 7.19 -21.57
C ASN A 68 0.05 8.14 -21.70
N GLU A 69 0.57 8.65 -20.58
CA GLU A 69 1.79 9.47 -20.51
C GLU A 69 2.51 9.19 -19.19
N PRO A 70 3.86 9.27 -19.13
CA PRO A 70 4.77 9.46 -20.26
C PRO A 70 4.87 8.20 -21.14
N GLN A 71 5.49 8.35 -22.31
CA GLN A 71 5.81 7.26 -23.22
C GLN A 71 7.18 6.65 -22.89
N ARG A 72 7.38 5.40 -23.32
CA ARG A 72 8.66 4.71 -23.14
C ARG A 72 9.80 5.51 -23.82
N ASN A 73 10.93 5.62 -23.14
CA ASN A 73 12.12 6.36 -23.58
C ASN A 73 11.92 7.87 -23.78
N GLU A 74 10.83 8.44 -23.26
CA GLU A 74 10.57 9.87 -23.36
C GLU A 74 11.58 10.68 -22.52
N ALA A 75 11.96 11.84 -23.05
CA ALA A 75 12.76 12.82 -22.32
C ALA A 75 11.83 13.68 -21.46
N VAL A 76 12.07 13.73 -20.15
CA VAL A 76 11.21 14.39 -19.17
C VAL A 76 12.01 15.34 -18.28
N GLY A 77 11.39 16.42 -17.83
CA GLY A 77 11.96 17.33 -16.83
C GLY A 77 11.82 16.78 -15.40
N ASP A 78 12.11 17.64 -14.41
CA ASP A 78 11.91 17.29 -12.99
C ASP A 78 10.44 17.03 -12.66
N THR A 79 9.53 17.79 -13.27
CA THR A 79 8.09 17.57 -13.16
C THR A 79 7.62 16.70 -14.32
N ILE A 80 7.10 15.53 -14.00
CA ILE A 80 6.66 14.53 -14.97
C ILE A 80 5.15 14.43 -14.88
N ARG A 81 4.47 14.76 -15.98
CA ARG A 81 3.04 14.52 -16.11
C ARG A 81 2.81 13.04 -16.35
N CYS A 82 2.04 12.41 -15.47
CA CYS A 82 1.65 11.02 -15.60
C CYS A 82 0.13 10.95 -15.79
N SER A 83 -0.32 10.19 -16.79
CA SER A 83 -1.73 9.96 -17.02
C SER A 83 -1.98 8.54 -17.49
N GLY A 84 -3.22 8.08 -17.36
CA GLY A 84 -3.57 6.73 -17.74
C GLY A 84 -5.01 6.36 -17.41
N VAL A 85 -5.27 5.05 -17.44
CA VAL A 85 -6.56 4.47 -17.06
C VAL A 85 -6.38 3.37 -16.03
N VAL A 86 -7.41 3.14 -15.23
CA VAL A 86 -7.47 2.06 -14.24
C VAL A 86 -8.85 1.44 -14.24
N THR A 87 -8.97 0.12 -14.25
CA THR A 87 -10.27 -0.55 -14.14
C THR A 87 -10.28 -1.53 -12.98
N GLY A 88 -11.47 -1.75 -12.41
CA GLY A 88 -11.66 -2.66 -11.29
C GLY A 88 -11.22 -2.10 -9.93
N LEU A 89 -10.87 -0.82 -9.82
CA LEU A 89 -10.51 -0.19 -8.54
C LEU A 89 -11.74 -0.16 -7.62
N GLN A 90 -11.63 -0.80 -6.45
CA GLN A 90 -12.69 -0.89 -5.45
C GLN A 90 -12.37 -0.02 -4.23
N PRO A 91 -13.38 0.35 -3.42
CA PRO A 91 -13.15 1.00 -2.12
C PRO A 91 -12.16 0.22 -1.26
N GLY A 92 -11.23 0.94 -0.62
CA GLY A 92 -10.16 0.36 0.22
C GLY A 92 -8.87 0.02 -0.54
N LEU A 93 -8.87 0.12 -1.88
CA LEU A 93 -7.65 0.07 -2.69
C LEU A 93 -7.18 1.48 -3.05
N ASN A 94 -5.86 1.66 -3.07
CA ASN A 94 -5.21 2.93 -3.38
C ASN A 94 -4.27 2.77 -4.56
N LEU A 95 -4.15 3.82 -5.37
CA LEU A 95 -3.19 3.89 -6.46
C LEU A 95 -2.00 4.74 -6.05
N TRP A 96 -0.81 4.27 -6.41
CA TRP A 96 0.45 4.92 -6.13
C TRP A 96 1.33 4.94 -7.38
N LEU A 97 1.97 6.07 -7.62
CA LEU A 97 3.10 6.14 -8.55
C LEU A 97 4.39 5.96 -7.78
N ALA A 98 5.35 5.27 -8.40
CA ALA A 98 6.69 5.16 -7.89
C ALA A 98 7.70 5.28 -9.02
N VAL A 99 8.84 5.90 -8.72
CA VAL A 99 10.01 5.86 -9.60
C VAL A 99 10.82 4.61 -9.28
N GLU A 100 11.31 3.94 -10.30
CA GLU A 100 12.16 2.76 -10.17
C GLU A 100 13.53 2.99 -10.83
N VAL A 101 14.59 2.57 -10.13
CA VAL A 101 15.96 2.51 -10.65
C VAL A 101 16.55 1.17 -10.25
N GLY A 102 16.87 0.32 -11.23
CA GLY A 102 17.31 -1.05 -10.96
C GLY A 102 16.22 -1.85 -10.23
N ASN A 103 16.54 -2.34 -9.04
CA ASN A 103 15.62 -3.07 -8.15
C ASN A 103 15.03 -2.19 -7.03
N LEU A 104 15.26 -0.88 -7.08
CA LEU A 104 14.86 0.07 -6.05
C LEU A 104 13.63 0.86 -6.48
N VAL A 105 12.78 1.20 -5.51
CA VAL A 105 11.47 1.83 -5.70
C VAL A 105 11.35 3.04 -4.76
N TRP A 106 10.89 4.17 -5.30
CA TRP A 106 10.61 5.39 -4.55
C TRP A 106 9.18 5.86 -4.83
N PRO A 107 8.22 5.53 -3.93
CA PRO A 107 6.85 6.03 -4.01
C PRO A 107 6.81 7.56 -4.04
N LYS A 108 5.85 8.12 -4.78
CA LYS A 108 5.64 9.57 -4.90
C LYS A 108 4.45 10.01 -4.07
N GLU A 109 4.56 11.20 -3.46
CA GLU A 109 3.55 11.73 -2.53
C GLU A 109 2.21 12.04 -3.20
N THR A 110 2.21 12.27 -4.52
CA THR A 110 1.00 12.66 -5.25
C THR A 110 -0.03 11.53 -5.26
N LYS A 111 -1.22 11.82 -4.73
CA LYS A 111 -2.33 10.86 -4.70
C LYS A 111 -2.89 10.66 -6.10
N VAL A 112 -2.94 9.42 -6.56
CA VAL A 112 -3.54 9.06 -7.85
C VAL A 112 -5.03 8.78 -7.64
N LEU A 113 -5.88 9.66 -8.17
CA LEU A 113 -7.34 9.52 -8.09
C LEU A 113 -7.91 9.45 -9.51
N PRO A 114 -8.54 8.33 -9.90
CA PRO A 114 -9.28 8.26 -11.15
C PRO A 114 -10.58 9.06 -11.08
N ASP A 115 -11.00 9.60 -12.21
CA ASP A 115 -12.29 10.24 -12.44
C ASP A 115 -13.40 9.21 -12.70
N GLU A 116 -14.62 9.70 -12.97
CA GLU A 116 -15.79 8.86 -13.28
C GLU A 116 -15.60 8.02 -14.56
N ALA A 117 -14.71 8.44 -15.46
CA ALA A 117 -14.35 7.73 -16.68
C ALA A 117 -13.15 6.79 -16.48
N ASN A 118 -12.76 6.52 -15.21
CA ASN A 118 -11.63 5.67 -14.85
C ASN A 118 -10.27 6.18 -15.35
N LYS A 119 -10.17 7.48 -15.68
CA LYS A 119 -8.94 8.12 -16.12
C LYS A 119 -8.29 8.83 -14.95
N TRP A 120 -6.97 8.83 -14.89
CA TRP A 120 -6.21 9.54 -13.88
C TRP A 120 -5.14 10.39 -14.55
N CYS A 121 -4.81 11.53 -13.95
CA CYS A 121 -3.77 12.44 -14.41
C CYS A 121 -3.20 13.19 -13.21
N VAL A 122 -1.90 13.05 -12.97
CA VAL A 122 -1.19 13.69 -11.86
C VAL A 122 0.24 14.04 -12.27
N ASP A 123 0.79 15.07 -11.64
CA ASP A 123 2.21 15.39 -11.76
C ASP A 123 2.99 14.75 -10.61
N ILE A 124 4.14 14.17 -10.93
CA ILE A 124 5.13 13.71 -9.96
C ILE A 124 6.42 14.50 -10.12
N PHE A 125 7.15 14.66 -9.02
CA PHE A 125 8.45 15.32 -9.01
C PHE A 125 9.57 14.29 -8.84
N GLU A 126 10.56 14.34 -9.73
CA GLU A 126 11.76 13.52 -9.69
C GLU A 126 12.99 14.40 -9.50
N ASP A 127 13.45 14.53 -8.26
CA ASP A 127 14.65 15.28 -7.87
C ASP A 127 15.89 14.38 -7.74
N GLY A 128 15.77 13.10 -8.07
CA GLY A 128 16.89 12.17 -8.07
C GLY A 128 17.97 12.56 -9.07
N ARG A 129 19.18 12.04 -8.81
CA ARG A 129 20.38 12.27 -9.63
C ARG A 129 20.46 11.33 -10.84
N THR A 130 19.59 10.33 -10.90
CA THR A 130 19.64 9.29 -11.93
C THR A 130 19.09 9.84 -13.24
N LYS A 131 19.87 9.72 -14.32
CA LYS A 131 19.47 10.20 -15.65
C LYS A 131 18.44 9.32 -16.33
N GLN A 132 18.41 8.02 -16.02
CA GLN A 132 17.48 7.07 -16.62
C GLN A 132 16.74 6.28 -15.54
N PHE A 133 15.43 6.25 -15.62
CA PHE A 133 14.57 5.58 -14.64
C PHE A 133 13.30 5.05 -15.30
N ALA A 134 12.49 4.35 -14.52
CA ALA A 134 11.15 3.96 -14.91
C ALA A 134 10.13 4.57 -13.95
N VAL A 135 8.89 4.74 -14.42
CA VAL A 135 7.75 5.09 -13.56
C VAL A 135 6.76 3.94 -13.59
N SER A 136 6.30 3.54 -12.41
CA SER A 136 5.40 2.41 -12.24
C SER A 136 4.15 2.82 -11.50
N LEU A 137 3.03 2.26 -11.94
CA LEU A 137 1.74 2.38 -11.27
C LEU A 137 1.52 1.14 -10.42
N TYR A 138 1.19 1.34 -9.15
CA TYR A 138 0.90 0.29 -8.19
C TYR A 138 -0.54 0.40 -7.69
N VAL A 139 -1.15 -0.76 -7.44
CA VAL A 139 -2.29 -0.88 -6.54
C VAL A 139 -1.79 -1.33 -5.17
N ALA A 140 -2.29 -0.69 -4.13
CA ALA A 140 -1.97 -0.96 -2.74
C ALA A 140 -3.25 -1.21 -1.96
N ASP A 141 -3.26 -2.26 -1.15
CA ASP A 141 -4.27 -2.40 -0.09
C ASP A 141 -4.01 -1.39 1.04
N MET A 142 -4.89 -1.38 2.06
CA MET A 142 -4.75 -0.47 3.20
C MET A 142 -3.45 -0.65 4.00
N SER A 143 -2.90 -1.87 4.06
CA SER A 143 -1.66 -2.13 4.78
C SER A 143 -0.46 -1.58 4.00
N ALA A 144 -0.42 -1.83 2.70
CA ALA A 144 0.60 -1.30 1.81
C ALA A 144 0.54 0.23 1.73
N ASP A 145 -0.66 0.81 1.62
CA ASP A 145 -0.89 2.25 1.66
C ASP A 145 -0.34 2.89 2.93
N ARG A 146 -0.58 2.27 4.10
CA ARG A 146 0.01 2.72 5.37
C ARG A 146 1.53 2.64 5.35
N CYS A 147 2.11 1.53 4.87
CA CYS A 147 3.57 1.37 4.80
C CYS A 147 4.22 2.44 3.91
N ILE A 148 3.61 2.74 2.76
CA ILE A 148 4.09 3.80 1.86
C ILE A 148 4.04 5.16 2.56
N LYS A 149 2.92 5.48 3.23
CA LYS A 149 2.77 6.74 3.96
C LYS A 149 3.78 6.88 5.10
N GLU A 150 4.01 5.83 5.88
CA GLU A 150 5.01 5.84 6.95
C GLU A 150 6.43 6.06 6.41
N TRP A 151 6.76 5.44 5.27
CA TRP A 151 8.03 5.67 4.59
C TRP A 151 8.17 7.11 4.08
N LEU A 152 7.13 7.67 3.47
CA LEU A 152 7.12 9.07 3.03
C LEU A 152 7.29 10.04 4.19
N GLU A 153 6.57 9.83 5.30
CA GLU A 153 6.71 10.65 6.51
C GLU A 153 8.11 10.56 7.12
N ALA A 154 8.73 9.36 7.14
CA ALA A 154 10.10 9.21 7.58
C ALA A 154 11.09 9.96 6.67
N GLY A 155 10.88 9.88 5.35
CA GLY A 155 11.67 10.61 4.36
C GLY A 155 11.57 12.12 4.54
N ARG A 156 10.34 12.64 4.70
CA ARG A 156 10.08 14.06 4.95
C ARG A 156 10.76 14.57 6.23
N ARG A 157 10.70 13.79 7.32
CA ARG A 157 11.33 14.17 8.61
C ARG A 157 12.85 14.22 8.54
N THR A 158 13.45 13.35 7.75
CA THR A 158 14.92 13.18 7.71
C THR A 158 15.57 13.87 6.51
N GLY A 159 14.78 14.29 5.52
CA GLY A 159 15.26 14.71 4.20
C GLY A 159 15.88 13.56 3.39
N LYS A 160 15.69 12.30 3.81
CA LYS A 160 16.33 11.13 3.21
C LYS A 160 15.29 10.05 2.92
N TYR A 161 15.08 9.77 1.65
CA TYR A 161 14.20 8.70 1.18
C TYR A 161 14.99 7.41 1.00
N SER A 162 14.92 6.52 2.00
CA SER A 162 15.64 5.24 2.00
C SER A 162 15.21 4.32 0.86
N GLU A 163 16.16 3.66 0.22
CA GLU A 163 15.92 2.75 -0.90
C GLU A 163 14.98 1.59 -0.50
N LEU A 164 13.91 1.36 -1.27
CA LEU A 164 13.01 0.22 -1.07
C LEU A 164 13.27 -0.84 -2.15
N PRO A 165 13.53 -2.12 -1.80
CA PRO A 165 13.66 -3.20 -2.78
C PRO A 165 12.31 -3.60 -3.44
N GLY A 166 11.22 -2.96 -3.01
CA GLY A 166 9.84 -3.24 -3.38
C GLY A 166 8.91 -2.73 -2.29
N ILE A 167 7.60 -2.76 -2.57
CA ILE A 167 6.57 -2.32 -1.64
C ILE A 167 5.73 -3.54 -1.22
N PRO A 168 5.93 -4.08 0.00
CA PRO A 168 5.14 -5.22 0.48
C PRO A 168 3.64 -4.93 0.43
N GLY A 169 2.84 -5.85 -0.11
CA GLY A 169 1.39 -5.71 -0.26
C GLY A 169 0.93 -4.78 -1.40
N ALA A 170 1.86 -4.23 -2.19
CA ALA A 170 1.55 -3.53 -3.42
C ALA A 170 1.87 -4.38 -4.65
N ARG A 171 1.05 -4.28 -5.68
CA ARG A 171 1.21 -4.97 -6.96
C ARG A 171 1.34 -3.94 -8.06
N ARG A 172 2.38 -4.10 -8.87
CA ARG A 172 2.58 -3.26 -10.04
C ARG A 172 1.51 -3.57 -11.09
N LEU A 173 0.79 -2.55 -11.52
CA LEU A 173 -0.22 -2.62 -12.57
C LEU A 173 0.41 -2.38 -13.95
N ALA A 174 1.28 -1.37 -14.05
CA ALA A 174 1.95 -0.97 -15.28
C ALA A 174 3.29 -0.30 -14.99
N ARG A 175 4.14 -0.21 -16.02
CA ARG A 175 5.46 0.43 -15.97
C ARG A 175 5.79 1.09 -17.30
N VAL A 176 6.34 2.29 -17.23
CA VAL A 176 6.95 2.99 -18.36
C VAL A 176 8.45 3.01 -18.14
N ASP A 177 9.18 2.36 -19.04
CA ASP A 177 10.62 2.20 -18.96
C ASP A 177 11.39 3.31 -19.68
N GLY A 178 12.64 3.50 -19.26
CA GLY A 178 13.65 4.19 -20.04
C GLY A 178 13.51 5.71 -20.10
N LEU A 179 12.69 6.31 -19.23
CA LEU A 179 12.54 7.75 -19.15
C LEU A 179 13.89 8.42 -18.90
N LEU A 180 14.16 9.49 -19.65
CA LEU A 180 15.43 10.21 -19.62
C LEU A 180 15.23 11.58 -19.00
N LYS A 181 15.86 11.82 -17.86
CA LYS A 181 15.85 13.13 -17.22
C LYS A 181 16.64 14.12 -18.05
N THR A 182 15.98 15.20 -18.50
CA THR A 182 16.66 16.31 -19.16
C THR A 182 17.43 17.15 -18.14
N PRO A 183 18.58 17.75 -18.53
CA PRO A 183 19.35 18.64 -17.66
C PRO A 183 18.58 19.88 -17.21
#